data_AF-A0A1L8P8R3-F1
#
_entry.id   AF-A0A1L8P8R3-F1
#
_cell.length_a   1.000
_cell.length_b   1.000
_cell.length_c   1.000
_cell.angle_alpha   90.00
_cell.angle_beta   90.00
_cell.angle_gamma   90.00
#
_symmetry.space_group_name_H-M   'P 1'
#
loop_
_entity.id
_entity.type
_entity.pdbx_description
1 polymer ?
#
loop_
_entity_poly.entity_id
_entity_poly.type
_entity_poly.pdbx_seq_one_letter_code
_entity_poly.pdbx_strand_id
1 'polypeptide(L)'
;MEEHNKKMTIELEQSVYEEIEEYCKDAKIEESELMNKMLQCFIKDNMNKMDAMRKGYAEMGNINLEICSEFDNCENEIHTHIYRES
;
A
#
# COMPACT_ATOMS: atom_id res chain seq x y z
N MET A 1 -15.79 27.48 -2.94
CA MET A 1 -14.85 26.62 -3.70
C MET A 1 -15.72 25.74 -4.54
N GLU A 2 -15.76 25.93 -5.87
CA GLU A 2 -16.62 25.11 -6.73
C GLU A 2 -16.12 23.67 -6.75
N GLU A 3 -16.97 22.71 -6.37
CA GLU A 3 -16.69 21.29 -6.56
C GLU A 3 -16.77 20.97 -8.05
N HIS A 4 -15.61 20.95 -8.71
CA HIS A 4 -15.52 20.46 -10.08
C HIS A 4 -15.53 18.93 -10.06
N ASN A 5 -16.71 18.33 -10.18
CA ASN A 5 -16.85 16.88 -10.39
C ASN A 5 -16.08 16.49 -11.65
N LYS A 6 -15.09 15.60 -11.48
CA LYS A 6 -14.30 15.03 -12.59
C LYS A 6 -14.94 13.72 -13.02
N LYS A 7 -14.97 13.48 -14.34
CA LYS A 7 -15.42 12.20 -14.90
C LYS A 7 -14.21 11.41 -15.39
N MET A 8 -14.23 10.11 -15.16
CA MET A 8 -13.29 9.17 -15.77
C MET A 8 -14.08 8.04 -16.40
N THR A 9 -13.56 7.51 -17.51
CA THR A 9 -14.00 6.25 -18.10
C THR A 9 -12.94 5.22 -17.77
N ILE A 10 -13.37 4.04 -17.34
CA ILE A 10 -12.49 2.92 -17.00
C ILE A 10 -12.93 1.70 -17.80
N GLU A 11 -11.96 0.85 -18.13
CA GLU A 11 -12.21 -0.45 -18.73
C GLU A 11 -12.26 -1.49 -17.62
N LEU A 12 -13.27 -2.34 -17.64
CA LEU A 12 -13.48 -3.43 -16.69
C LEU A 12 -13.66 -4.73 -17.46
N GLU A 13 -13.31 -5.84 -16.83
CA GLU A 13 -13.73 -7.15 -17.33
C GLU A 13 -15.26 -7.23 -17.30
N GLN A 14 -15.86 -7.83 -18.33
CA GLN A 14 -17.32 -7.92 -18.48
C GLN A 14 -17.98 -8.54 -17.24
N SER A 15 -17.40 -9.62 -16.71
CA SER A 15 -17.90 -10.29 -15.50
C SER A 15 -17.93 -9.37 -14.28
N VAL A 16 -16.89 -8.54 -14.11
CA VAL A 16 -16.80 -7.58 -13.00
C VAL A 16 -17.86 -6.49 -13.15
N TYR A 17 -18.07 -6.00 -14.37
CA TYR A 17 -19.12 -5.00 -14.62
C TYR A 17 -20.52 -5.55 -14.32
N GLU A 18 -20.81 -6.79 -14.73
CA GLU A 18 -22.08 -7.46 -14.46
C GLU A 18 -22.33 -7.66 -12.95
N GLU A 19 -21.31 -8.09 -12.19
CA GLU A 19 -21.39 -8.22 -10.73
C GLU A 19 -21.68 -6.88 -10.04
N ILE A 20 -21.04 -5.80 -10.52
CA ILE A 20 -21.28 -4.44 -10.02
C ILE A 20 -22.72 -4.00 -10.32
N GLU A 21 -23.21 -4.26 -11.52
CA GLU A 21 -24.55 -3.88 -11.95
C GLU A 21 -25.62 -4.63 -11.14
N GLU A 22 -25.44 -5.94 -10.94
CA GLU A 22 -26.32 -6.79 -10.12
C GLU A 22 -26.35 -6.30 -8.67
N TYR A 23 -25.19 -6.07 -8.06
CA TYR A 23 -25.10 -5.54 -6.70
C TYR A 23 -25.80 -4.17 -6.56
N CYS A 24 -25.60 -3.26 -7.51
CA CYS A 24 -26.22 -1.94 -7.48
C CYS A 24 -27.75 -2.03 -7.58
N LYS A 25 -28.27 -2.94 -8.42
CA LYS A 25 -29.71 -3.22 -8.55
C LYS A 25 -30.29 -3.73 -7.24
N ASP A 26 -29.64 -4.71 -6.61
CA ASP A 26 -30.11 -5.31 -5.35
C ASP A 26 -30.04 -4.34 -4.18
N ALA A 27 -28.95 -3.59 -4.07
CA ALA A 27 -28.73 -2.62 -2.99
C ALA A 27 -29.46 -1.28 -3.22
N LYS A 28 -30.04 -1.05 -4.41
CA LYS A 28 -30.68 0.21 -4.83
C LYS A 28 -29.76 1.42 -4.67
N ILE A 29 -28.51 1.27 -5.10
CA ILE A 29 -27.51 2.34 -5.12
C ILE A 29 -27.05 2.61 -6.54
N GLU A 30 -26.59 3.83 -6.80
CA GLU A 30 -26.02 4.18 -8.10
C GLU A 30 -24.59 3.63 -8.23
N GLU A 31 -24.20 3.18 -9.43
CA GLU A 31 -22.84 2.71 -9.73
C GLU A 31 -21.79 3.77 -9.34
N SER A 32 -22.11 5.04 -9.62
CA SER A 32 -21.23 6.16 -9.29
C SER A 32 -21.06 6.36 -7.78
N GLU A 33 -22.09 6.07 -6.98
CA GLU A 33 -22.01 6.12 -5.52
C GLU A 33 -21.14 4.98 -4.98
N LEU A 34 -21.35 3.77 -5.50
CA LEU A 34 -20.52 2.60 -5.16
C LEU A 34 -19.05 2.86 -5.49
N MET A 35 -18.75 3.30 -6.71
CA MET A 35 -17.39 3.56 -7.18
C MET A 35 -16.71 4.65 -6.37
N ASN A 36 -17.40 5.75 -6.06
CA ASN A 36 -16.84 6.81 -5.23
C ASN A 36 -16.48 6.30 -3.83
N LYS A 37 -17.38 5.54 -3.18
CA LYS A 37 -17.12 4.97 -1.85
C LYS A 37 -15.99 3.94 -1.89
N MET A 38 -15.99 3.04 -2.88
CA MET A 38 -14.97 2.01 -3.02
C MET A 38 -13.59 2.63 -3.20
N LEU A 39 -13.45 3.62 -4.10
CA LEU A 39 -12.18 4.32 -4.34
C LEU A 39 -11.72 5.09 -3.10
N GLN A 40 -12.64 5.78 -2.41
CA GLN A 40 -12.30 6.50 -1.16
C GLN A 40 -11.79 5.55 -0.07
N CYS A 41 -12.47 4.43 0.16
CA CYS A 41 -12.04 3.42 1.13
C CYS A 41 -10.68 2.84 0.75
N PHE A 42 -10.52 2.41 -0.51
CA PHE A 42 -9.27 1.81 -0.98
C PHE A 42 -8.07 2.76 -0.85
N ILE A 43 -8.22 4.03 -1.25
CA ILE A 43 -7.15 5.03 -1.14
C ILE A 43 -6.82 5.28 0.33
N LYS A 44 -7.83 5.51 1.17
CA LYS A 44 -7.65 5.79 2.59
C LYS A 44 -6.93 4.65 3.31
N ASP A 45 -7.33 3.41 3.07
CA ASP A 45 -6.73 2.25 3.71
C ASP A 45 -5.26 2.05 3.29
N ASN A 46 -4.94 2.29 2.01
CA ASN A 46 -3.56 2.22 1.53
C ASN A 46 -2.70 3.36 2.08
N MET A 47 -3.22 4.59 2.14
CA MET A 47 -2.50 5.71 2.76
C MET A 47 -2.23 5.44 4.24
N ASN A 48 -3.20 4.92 4.98
CA ASN A 48 -3.03 4.57 6.39
C ASN A 48 -1.95 3.50 6.59
N LYS A 49 -1.92 2.46 5.74
CA LYS A 49 -0.87 1.42 5.78
C LYS A 49 0.52 2.02 5.52
N MET A 50 0.66 2.87 4.50
CA MET A 50 1.93 3.53 4.19
C MET A 50 2.39 4.46 5.31
N ASP A 51 1.47 5.22 5.90
CA ASP A 51 1.80 6.12 7.02
C ASP A 51 2.19 5.34 8.29
N ALA A 52 1.51 4.24 8.58
CA ALA A 52 1.88 3.36 9.70
C ALA A 52 3.28 2.77 9.51
N MET A 53 3.59 2.29 8.30
CA MET A 53 4.92 1.79 7.97
C MET A 53 6.00 2.88 8.11
N ARG A 54 5.74 4.07 7.55
CA ARG A 54 6.66 5.22 7.63
C ARG A 54 6.93 5.62 9.08
N LYS A 55 5.89 5.66 9.92
CA LYS A 55 6.02 5.96 11.35
C LYS A 55 6.82 4.88 12.08
N GLY A 56 6.51 3.60 11.86
CA GLY A 56 7.25 2.50 12.47
C GLY A 56 8.74 2.53 12.16
N TYR A 57 9.12 2.81 10.90
CA TYR A 57 10.53 2.96 10.53
C TYR A 57 11.19 4.18 11.18
N ALA A 58 10.48 5.30 11.31
CA ALA A 58 11.02 6.49 11.98
C ALA A 58 11.20 6.26 13.49
N GLU A 59 10.24 5.61 14.15
CA GLU A 59 10.28 5.32 15.59
C GLU A 59 11.35 4.28 15.93
N MET A 60 11.49 3.24 15.09
CA MET A 60 12.47 2.17 15.28
C MET A 60 13.84 2.50 14.68
N GLY A 61 14.00 3.65 14.02
CA GLY A 61 15.21 3.99 13.28
C GLY A 61 16.49 3.86 14.11
N ASN A 62 16.50 4.40 15.33
CA ASN A 62 17.67 4.32 16.20
C ASN A 62 17.97 2.87 16.64
N ILE A 63 16.95 2.10 17.03
CA ILE A 63 17.13 0.69 17.45
C ILE A 63 17.65 -0.15 16.28
N ASN A 64 17.09 0.04 15.08
CA ASN A 64 17.52 -0.67 13.88
C ASN A 64 18.98 -0.34 13.55
N LEU A 65 19.41 0.92 13.70
CA LEU A 65 20.78 1.34 13.47
C LEU A 65 21.74 0.81 14.53
N GLU A 66 21.33 0.77 15.80
CA GLU A 66 22.12 0.18 16.90
C GLU A 66 22.35 -1.32 16.65
N ILE A 67 21.30 -2.07 16.29
CA ILE A 67 21.41 -3.49 15.94
C ILE A 67 22.37 -3.66 14.76
N CYS A 68 22.20 -2.92 13.65
CA CYS A 68 23.13 -2.97 12.52
C CYS A 68 24.58 -2.75 12.96
N SER A 69 24.84 -1.70 13.75
CA SER A 69 26.17 -1.37 14.23
C SER A 69 26.78 -2.47 15.11
N GLU A 70 25.99 -3.22 15.88
CA GLU A 70 26.49 -4.32 16.71
C GLU A 70 26.93 -5.53 15.88
N PHE A 71 26.30 -5.76 14.72
CA PHE A 71 26.60 -6.89 13.85
C PHE A 71 27.58 -6.56 12.70
N ASP A 72 27.87 -5.29 12.43
CA ASP A 72 28.80 -4.83 11.39
C ASP A 72 30.18 -5.52 11.46
N ASN A 73 30.72 -5.74 12.67
CA ASN A 73 32.02 -6.40 12.84
C ASN A 73 31.96 -7.90 12.48
N CYS A 74 30.86 -8.58 12.81
CA CYS A 74 30.66 -9.99 12.47
C CYS A 74 30.52 -10.19 10.95
N GLU A 75 29.80 -9.31 10.26
CA GLU A 75 29.67 -9.36 8.81
C GLU A 75 31.01 -9.17 8.09
N ASN A 76 31.83 -8.22 8.59
CA ASN A 76 33.16 -7.97 8.05
C ASN A 76 34.11 -9.16 8.25
N GLU A 77 34.08 -9.85 9.40
CA GLU A 77 34.90 -11.04 9.64
C GLU A 77 34.53 -12.20 8.70
N ILE A 78 33.24 -12.42 8.46
CA ILE A 78 32.75 -13.45 7.54
C ILE A 78 33.15 -13.13 6.09
N HIS A 79 32.98 -11.88 5.65
CA HIS A 79 33.44 -11.45 4.33
C HIS A 79 34.95 -11.65 4.17
N THR A 80 35.74 -11.32 5.19
CA THR A 80 37.20 -11.47 5.13
C THR A 80 37.64 -12.94 5.09
N HIS A 81 36.88 -13.85 5.70
CA HIS A 81 37.18 -15.28 5.69
C HIS A 81 36.73 -16.00 4.41
N ILE A 82 35.55 -15.66 3.86
CA ILE A 82 35.07 -16.25 2.60
C ILE A 82 35.99 -15.89 1.42
N TYR A 83 36.51 -14.66 1.36
CA TYR A 83 37.42 -14.21 0.29
C TYR A 83 38.90 -14.59 0.49
N ARG A 84 39.28 -15.20 1.63
CA ARG A 84 40.65 -15.71 1.85
C ARG A 84 40.82 -17.19 1.54
N GLU A 85 39.72 -17.94 1.42
CA GLU A 85 39.73 -19.38 1.13
C GLU A 85 39.28 -19.72 -0.31
N SER A 86 39.11 -18.72 -1.17
CA SER A 86 38.84 -18.86 -2.62
C SER A 86 40.01 -18.39 -3.48
#